data_AF-A0A966Z772-F1
#
_entry.id   AF-A0A966Z772-F1
#
_cell.length_a   1.000
_cell.length_b   1.000
_cell.length_c   1.000
_cell.angle_alpha   90.00
_cell.angle_beta   90.00
_cell.angle_gamma   90.00
#
_symmetry.space_group_name_H-M   'P 1'
#
loop_
_entity.id
_entity.type
_entity.pdbx_description
1 polymer ?
#
loop_
_entity_poly.entity_id
_entity_poly.type
_entity_poly.pdbx_seq_one_letter_code
_entity_poly.pdbx_strand_id
1 'polypeptide(L)' 'KTGSASRTDRLAKYNQLLRIEAELGAGAKYLGRKAFRQ' A
#
# COMPACT_ATOMS: atom_id res chain seq x y z
N LYS A 1 -19.85 15.46 14.19
CA LYS A 1 -19.12 15.47 12.90
C LYS A 1 -17.63 15.27 13.19
N THR A 2 -17.25 14.06 13.59
CA THR A 2 -15.89 13.68 14.03
C THR A 2 -15.39 12.67 13.01
N GLY A 3 -14.98 13.11 11.81
CA GLY A 3 -13.68 13.76 11.63
C GLY A 3 -12.69 12.65 11.33
N SER A 4 -12.69 12.20 10.09
CA SER A 4 -11.93 11.08 9.54
C SER A 4 -10.44 11.11 9.92
N ALA A 5 -10.07 10.45 11.02
CA ALA A 5 -8.71 9.90 11.18
C ALA A 5 -8.38 8.90 10.05
N SER A 6 -9.41 8.45 9.33
CA SER A 6 -9.38 7.53 8.19
C SER A 6 -8.56 8.03 7.01
N ARG A 7 -8.49 9.34 6.74
CA ARG A 7 -7.79 9.83 5.54
C ARG A 7 -6.28 9.82 5.73
N THR A 8 -5.79 10.27 6.89
CA THR A 8 -4.35 10.28 7.19
C THR A 8 -3.80 8.88 7.43
N ASP A 9 -4.49 8.02 8.19
CA ASP A 9 -4.08 6.62 8.39
C ASP A 9 -4.00 5.86 7.06
N ARG A 10 -5.00 6.04 6.20
CA ARG A 10 -5.03 5.43 4.86
C ARG A 10 -3.89 5.94 3.97
N LEU A 11 -3.63 7.25 3.97
CA LEU A 11 -2.52 7.83 3.21
C LEU A 11 -1.16 7.35 3.74
N ALA A 12 -0.99 7.25 5.06
CA ALA A 12 0.23 6.73 5.67
C ALA A 12 0.50 5.28 5.22
N LYS A 13 -0.52 4.43 5.19
CA LYS A 13 -0.41 3.03 4.70
C LYS A 13 0.01 2.96 3.24
N TYR A 14 -0.59 3.78 2.36
CA TYR A 14 -0.17 3.81 0.94
C TYR A 14 1.26 4.34 0.77
N ASN A 15 1.61 5.42 1.48
CA ASN A 15 2.97 5.97 1.44
C ASN A 15 4.00 4.95 1.92
N GLN A 16 3.66 4.13 2.91
CA GLN A 16 4.53 3.06 3.37
C GLN A 16 4.72 1.97 2.32
N LEU A 17 3.68 1.59 1.58
CA LEU A 17 3.81 0.65 0.45
C LEU A 17 4.73 1.19 -0.64
N LEU A 18 4.60 2.48 -1.00
CA LEU A 18 5.48 3.13 -1.98
C LEU A 18 6.96 3.15 -1.54
N ARG A 19 7.21 3.37 -0.24
CA ARG A 19 8.58 3.30 0.32
C ARG A 19 9.15 1.88 0.24
N ILE A 20 8.36 0.87 0.60
CA ILE A 20 8.76 -0.54 0.54
C ILE A 20 9.04 -0.95 -0.92
N GLU A 21 8.21 -0.51 -1.87
CA GLU A 21 8.42 -0.75 -3.30
C GLU A 21 9.73 -0.12 -3.80
N ALA A 22 10.00 1.13 -3.40
CA ALA A 22 11.24 1.82 -3.73
C ALA A 22 12.48 1.15 -3.12
N GLU A 23 12.38 0.64 -1.88
CA GLU A 23 13.47 -0.05 -1.19
C GLU A 23 13.78 -1.43 -1.81
N LEU A 24 12.75 -2.16 -2.22
CA LEU A 24 12.88 -3.46 -2.86
C LEU A 24 13.38 -3.36 -4.33
N GLY A 25 13.19 -2.21 -4.98
CA GLY A 25 13.65 -1.96 -6.35
C GLY A 25 13.20 -3.05 -7.32
N ALA A 26 14.15 -3.71 -7.98
CA ALA A 26 13.87 -4.79 -8.94
C ALA A 26 13.26 -6.06 -8.31
N GLY A 27 13.33 -6.21 -6.98
CA GLY A 27 12.70 -7.31 -6.24
C GLY A 27 11.23 -7.07 -5.90
N ALA A 28 10.72 -5.84 -6.04
CA ALA A 28 9.31 -5.55 -5.79
C ALA A 28 8.42 -6.21 -6.85
N LYS A 29 7.39 -6.95 -6.42
CA LYS A 29 6.47 -7.61 -7.34
C LYS A 29 5.02 -7.40 -6.95
N TYR A 30 4.28 -6.67 -7.79
CA TYR A 30 2.84 -6.56 -7.68
C TYR A 30 2.15 -7.79 -8.29
N LEU A 31 1.46 -8.58 -7.46
CA LEU A 31 0.83 -9.84 -7.88
C LEU A 31 -0.51 -9.65 -8.62
N GLY A 32 -1.13 -8.47 -8.53
CA GLY A 32 -2.39 -8.15 -9.21
C GLY A 32 -3.47 -9.23 -9.01
N ARG A 33 -4.03 -9.74 -10.11
CA ARG A 33 -5.06 -10.79 -10.08
C ARG A 33 -4.59 -12.12 -9.47
N LYS A 34 -3.28 -12.40 -9.49
CA LYS A 34 -2.70 -13.61 -8.87
C LYS A 34 -2.77 -13.57 -7.34
N ALA A 35 -3.04 -12.40 -6.75
CA ALA A 35 -3.25 -12.27 -5.31
C ALA A 35 -4.57 -12.89 -4.85
N PHE A 36 -5.55 -13.01 -5.75
CA PHE A 36 -6.81 -13.66 -5.46
C PHE A 36 -6.70 -15.13 -5.85
N ARG A 37 -6.64 -16.01 -4.83
CA ARG A 37 -6.79 -17.46 -5.05
C ARG A 37 -8.28 -17.72 -5.25
N GLN A 38 -8.64 -18.07 -6.47
CA GLN A 38 -9.98 -18.55 -6.84
C GLN A 38 -9.89 -20.06 -7.07
#